data_AF-K8P8G1-F1
#
_entry.id   AF-K8P8G1-F1
#
_cell.length_a   1.000
_cell.length_b   1.000
_cell.length_c   1.000
_cell.angle_alpha   90.00
_cell.angle_beta   90.00
_cell.angle_gamma   90.00
#
_symmetry.space_group_name_H-M   'P 1'
#
loop_
_entity.id
_entity.type
_entity.pdbx_description
1 polymer ?
#
loop_
_entity_poly.entity_id
_entity_poly.type
_entity_poly.pdbx_seq_one_letter_code
_entity_poly.pdbx_strand_id
1 'polypeptide(L)'
;MGRPSQELIDFMKKWDVPRDDVWEVHGSTWVVKHKALERVAAKAGITWERPAMLECNSEKGVAALVVFGKLGEQMEWSIGEALIARDGVIGGNYKVTGKQAGYVYAMAEKRAKDRVILKLLNLHGSAYSEAEADEFSEERRQNPHVTRPEDILPKTEFGPNGEPIDNIPLADPGAGRKLPVKDQRPIFEALQKEIHATGSIIELQEWAEKNKNRLADLKPDWQEMLRGVYAEQINGLRNLARGDDMRMAG
;
A
#
# COMPACT_ATOMS: atom_id res chain seq x y z
N MET A 1 7.01 -17.36 -7.40
CA MET A 1 5.66 -17.36 -7.99
C MET A 1 4.98 -18.62 -7.54
N GLY A 2 3.80 -18.53 -6.94
CA GLY A 2 2.98 -19.70 -6.69
C GLY A 2 2.53 -20.34 -7.99
N ARG A 3 2.01 -21.56 -7.91
CA ARG A 3 1.41 -22.24 -9.06
C ARG A 3 -0.09 -21.92 -9.09
N PRO A 4 -0.66 -21.53 -10.24
CA PRO A 4 -2.11 -21.37 -10.35
C PRO A 4 -2.84 -22.68 -10.08
N SER A 5 -4.06 -22.60 -9.53
CA SER A 5 -4.89 -23.76 -9.29
C SER A 5 -5.20 -24.49 -10.61
N GLN A 6 -5.45 -25.79 -10.54
CA GLN A 6 -5.79 -26.58 -11.73
C GLN A 6 -7.05 -26.03 -12.41
N GLU A 7 -8.03 -25.57 -11.62
CA GLU A 7 -9.26 -24.93 -12.10
C GLU A 7 -9.00 -23.67 -12.92
N LEU A 8 -8.07 -22.80 -12.48
CA LEU A 8 -7.69 -21.61 -13.25
C LEU A 8 -6.97 -21.98 -14.55
N ILE A 9 -6.09 -22.99 -14.51
CA ILE A 9 -5.41 -23.47 -15.72
C ILE A 9 -6.44 -24.02 -16.73
N ASP A 10 -7.42 -24.79 -16.25
CA ASP A 10 -8.46 -25.37 -17.09
C ASP A 10 -9.40 -24.30 -17.64
N PHE A 11 -9.73 -23.28 -16.84
CA PHE A 11 -10.45 -22.09 -17.29
C PHE A 11 -9.71 -21.36 -18.41
N MET A 12 -8.40 -21.10 -18.23
CA MET A 12 -7.60 -20.40 -19.23
C MET A 12 -7.55 -21.18 -20.55
N LYS A 13 -7.40 -22.50 -20.49
CA LYS A 13 -7.42 -23.38 -21.67
C LYS A 13 -8.79 -23.40 -22.34
N LYS A 14 -9.86 -23.56 -21.56
CA LYS A 14 -11.23 -23.68 -22.07
C LYS A 14 -11.67 -22.42 -22.82
N TRP A 15 -11.31 -21.25 -22.30
CA TRP A 15 -11.79 -19.97 -22.83
C TRP A 15 -10.77 -19.20 -23.68
N ASP A 16 -9.59 -19.79 -23.87
CA ASP A 16 -8.47 -19.20 -24.59
C ASP A 16 -8.12 -17.82 -24.00
N VAL A 17 -7.84 -17.83 -22.70
CA VAL A 17 -7.40 -16.66 -21.94
C VAL A 17 -5.88 -16.61 -21.94
N PRO A 18 -5.27 -15.58 -22.56
CA PRO A 18 -3.82 -15.40 -22.58
C PRO A 18 -3.22 -15.34 -21.17
N ARG A 19 -1.98 -15.81 -21.01
CA ARG A 19 -1.27 -15.73 -19.73
C ARG A 19 -1.12 -14.29 -19.23
N ASP A 20 -0.97 -13.34 -20.14
CA ASP A 20 -0.83 -11.90 -19.83
C ASP A 20 -2.11 -11.25 -19.31
N ASP A 21 -3.26 -11.91 -19.48
CA ASP A 21 -4.54 -11.49 -18.93
C ASP A 21 -4.76 -12.00 -17.50
N VAL A 22 -3.80 -12.73 -16.93
CA VAL A 22 -3.86 -13.32 -15.59
C VAL A 22 -2.59 -12.99 -14.81
N TRP A 23 -2.68 -12.57 -13.56
CA TRP A 23 -1.50 -12.33 -12.73
C TRP A 23 -1.68 -12.78 -11.29
N GLU A 24 -0.57 -13.07 -10.63
CA GLU A 24 -0.52 -13.44 -9.21
C GLU A 24 -0.43 -12.14 -8.40
N VAL A 25 -1.38 -11.93 -7.49
CA VAL A 25 -1.31 -10.83 -6.51
C VAL A 25 -0.43 -11.28 -5.36
N HIS A 26 -0.85 -12.32 -4.63
CA HIS A 26 -0.14 -12.86 -3.45
C HIS A 26 -0.13 -14.38 -3.42
N GLY A 27 1.01 -15.02 -3.73
CA GLY A 27 1.27 -16.44 -3.50
C GLY A 27 0.29 -17.39 -4.20
N SER A 28 -0.86 -17.62 -3.57
CA SER A 28 -1.98 -18.43 -4.05
C SER A 28 -3.12 -17.63 -4.69
N THR A 29 -3.10 -16.29 -4.61
CA THR A 29 -4.18 -15.42 -5.10
C THR A 29 -3.91 -14.96 -6.53
N TRP A 30 -4.80 -15.36 -7.43
CA TRP A 30 -4.72 -15.10 -8.86
C TRP A 30 -5.84 -14.21 -9.32
N VAL A 31 -5.53 -13.35 -10.28
CA VAL A 31 -6.43 -12.32 -10.78
C VAL A 31 -6.54 -12.37 -12.29
N VAL A 32 -7.77 -12.23 -12.81
CA VAL A 32 -8.06 -12.16 -14.25
C VAL A 32 -8.49 -10.74 -14.63
N LYS A 33 -7.93 -10.20 -15.72
CA LYS A 33 -8.28 -8.86 -16.24
C LYS A 33 -9.76 -8.77 -16.58
N HIS A 34 -10.38 -7.63 -16.29
CA HIS A 34 -11.79 -7.38 -16.63
C HIS A 34 -12.06 -7.60 -18.14
N LYS A 35 -11.19 -7.08 -19.01
CA LYS A 35 -11.31 -7.28 -20.47
C LYS A 35 -11.33 -8.75 -20.88
N ALA A 36 -10.61 -9.61 -20.15
CA ALA A 36 -10.61 -11.05 -20.42
C ALA A 36 -11.92 -11.69 -19.95
N LEU A 37 -12.42 -11.32 -18.76
CA LEU A 37 -13.71 -11.78 -18.26
C LEU A 37 -14.86 -11.40 -19.20
N GLU A 38 -14.91 -10.16 -19.70
CA GLU A 38 -15.93 -9.73 -20.69
C GLU A 38 -15.86 -10.56 -21.98
N ARG A 39 -14.66 -10.83 -22.50
CA ARG A 39 -14.48 -11.72 -23.66
C ARG A 39 -14.98 -13.12 -23.37
N VAL A 40 -14.68 -13.66 -22.19
CA VAL A 40 -15.14 -14.99 -21.77
C VAL A 40 -16.66 -14.99 -21.65
N ALA A 41 -17.26 -13.97 -21.03
CA ALA A 41 -18.70 -13.84 -20.87
C ALA A 41 -19.42 -13.83 -22.23
N ALA A 42 -18.92 -13.05 -23.19
CA ALA A 42 -19.45 -13.01 -24.54
C ALA A 42 -19.33 -14.38 -25.25
N LYS A 43 -18.18 -15.05 -25.16
CA LYS A 43 -17.98 -16.41 -25.71
C LYS A 43 -18.87 -17.46 -25.05
N ALA A 44 -19.10 -17.33 -23.75
CA ALA A 44 -19.94 -18.23 -22.97
C ALA A 44 -21.44 -18.02 -23.25
N GLY A 45 -21.82 -16.87 -23.82
CA GLY A 45 -23.21 -16.52 -24.03
C GLY A 45 -23.90 -16.00 -22.76
N ILE A 46 -23.14 -15.39 -21.84
CA ILE A 46 -23.72 -14.73 -20.67
C ILE A 46 -24.51 -13.51 -21.14
N THR A 47 -25.77 -13.42 -20.68
CA THR A 47 -26.65 -12.28 -20.95
C THR A 47 -26.89 -11.49 -19.68
N TRP A 48 -27.11 -10.19 -19.82
CA TRP A 48 -27.21 -9.26 -18.70
C TRP A 48 -28.62 -8.69 -18.60
N GLU A 49 -29.16 -8.63 -17.38
CA GLU A 49 -30.35 -7.83 -17.14
C GLU A 49 -29.98 -6.39 -16.78
N ARG A 50 -31.00 -5.53 -16.73
CA ARG A 50 -30.81 -4.14 -16.31
C ARG A 50 -30.30 -4.11 -14.86
N PRO A 51 -29.19 -3.40 -14.58
CA PRO A 51 -28.68 -3.30 -13.23
C PRO A 51 -29.62 -2.48 -12.34
N ALA A 52 -29.64 -2.82 -11.05
CA ALA A 52 -30.33 -2.05 -10.03
C ALA A 52 -29.32 -1.10 -9.34
N MET A 53 -29.71 0.16 -9.20
CA MET A 53 -28.93 1.17 -8.47
C MET A 53 -29.30 1.13 -6.99
N LEU A 54 -28.36 0.75 -6.11
CA LEU A 54 -28.58 0.71 -4.65
C LEU A 54 -28.19 2.01 -3.98
N GLU A 55 -27.00 2.51 -4.30
CA GLU A 55 -26.47 3.76 -3.78
C GLU A 55 -25.82 4.51 -4.94
N CYS A 56 -26.15 5.79 -5.11
CA CYS A 56 -25.71 6.59 -6.24
C CYS A 56 -25.53 8.04 -5.80
N ASN A 57 -24.29 8.42 -5.46
CA ASN A 57 -23.97 9.79 -5.14
C ASN A 57 -22.63 10.18 -5.76
N SER A 58 -22.70 10.82 -6.93
CA SER A 58 -21.53 11.28 -7.69
C SER A 58 -20.69 12.31 -6.92
N GLU A 59 -21.33 13.20 -6.16
CA GLU A 59 -20.65 14.25 -5.39
C GLU A 59 -19.82 13.65 -4.24
N LYS A 60 -20.39 12.64 -3.57
CA LYS A 60 -19.69 11.89 -2.53
C LYS A 60 -18.72 10.86 -3.09
N GLY A 61 -18.73 10.61 -4.40
CA GLY A 61 -17.87 9.62 -5.03
C GLY A 61 -18.21 8.19 -4.60
N VAL A 62 -19.50 7.87 -4.45
CA VAL A 62 -19.98 6.55 -4.05
C VAL A 62 -21.00 6.00 -5.05
N ALA A 63 -20.85 4.74 -5.41
CA ALA A 63 -21.81 3.97 -6.19
C ALA A 63 -21.84 2.50 -5.72
N ALA A 64 -23.03 1.93 -5.60
CA ALA A 64 -23.25 0.50 -5.43
C ALA A 64 -24.35 0.04 -6.38
N LEU A 65 -24.02 -0.95 -7.22
CA LEU A 65 -24.89 -1.48 -8.26
C LEU A 65 -25.07 -2.99 -8.08
N VAL A 66 -26.29 -3.49 -8.26
CA VAL A 66 -26.54 -4.93 -8.43
C VAL A 66 -26.61 -5.24 -9.92
N VAL A 67 -25.81 -6.22 -10.35
CA VAL A 67 -25.86 -6.76 -11.71
C VAL A 67 -26.35 -8.20 -11.65
N PHE A 68 -27.25 -8.53 -12.57
CA PHE A 68 -27.77 -9.88 -12.78
C PHE A 68 -27.30 -10.40 -14.14
N GLY A 69 -26.75 -11.61 -14.15
CA GLY A 69 -26.31 -12.30 -15.36
C GLY A 69 -26.93 -13.68 -15.46
N LYS A 70 -27.17 -14.14 -16.69
CA LYS A 70 -27.69 -15.48 -16.98
C LYS A 70 -26.78 -16.25 -17.92
N LEU A 71 -26.65 -17.54 -17.67
CA LEU A 71 -26.00 -18.50 -18.53
C LEU A 71 -26.93 -19.71 -18.72
N GLY A 72 -27.62 -19.77 -19.86
CA GLY A 72 -28.69 -20.75 -20.05
C GLY A 72 -29.82 -20.53 -19.03
N GLU A 73 -30.11 -21.56 -18.23
CA GLU A 73 -31.11 -21.50 -17.15
C GLU A 73 -30.55 -20.97 -15.81
N GLN A 74 -29.22 -20.89 -15.69
CA GLN A 74 -28.60 -20.39 -14.47
C GLN A 74 -28.67 -18.87 -14.43
N MET A 75 -28.99 -18.34 -13.26
CA MET A 75 -28.99 -16.90 -12.97
C MET A 75 -28.15 -16.65 -11.73
N GLU A 76 -27.26 -15.67 -11.83
CA GLU A 76 -26.45 -15.20 -10.72
C GLU A 76 -26.51 -13.68 -10.64
N TRP A 77 -26.24 -13.18 -9.44
CA TRP A 77 -26.16 -11.75 -9.21
C TRP A 77 -25.01 -11.41 -8.29
N SER A 78 -24.54 -10.17 -8.40
CA SER A 78 -23.53 -9.63 -7.51
C SER A 78 -23.67 -8.14 -7.36
N ILE A 79 -23.18 -7.65 -6.24
CA ILE A 79 -23.04 -6.22 -5.98
C ILE A 79 -21.63 -5.82 -6.40
N GLY A 80 -21.51 -4.65 -7.00
CA GLY A 80 -20.24 -3.97 -7.19
C GLY A 80 -20.32 -2.62 -6.51
N GLU A 81 -19.41 -2.37 -5.58
CA GLU A 81 -19.31 -1.11 -4.86
C GLU A 81 -18.03 -0.35 -5.24
N ALA A 82 -18.14 0.97 -5.33
CA ALA A 82 -17.03 1.88 -5.54
C ALA A 82 -17.20 3.10 -4.63
N LEU A 83 -16.22 3.33 -3.78
CA LEU A 83 -16.09 4.51 -2.92
C LEU A 83 -14.70 5.11 -3.13
N ILE A 84 -14.65 6.35 -3.61
CA ILE A 84 -13.37 7.04 -3.82
C ILE A 84 -12.65 7.21 -2.48
N ALA A 85 -11.42 6.69 -2.40
CA ALA A 85 -10.52 6.94 -1.28
C ALA A 85 -10.02 8.39 -1.34
N ARG A 86 -10.32 9.18 -0.31
CA ARG A 86 -9.93 10.59 -0.16
C ARG A 86 -9.79 10.96 1.32
N ASP A 87 -9.07 12.05 1.60
CA ASP A 87 -8.84 12.51 2.96
C ASP A 87 -10.16 12.73 3.73
N GLY A 88 -10.22 12.19 4.94
CA GLY A 88 -11.42 12.23 5.78
C GLY A 88 -12.49 11.19 5.47
N VAL A 89 -12.29 10.31 4.47
CA VAL A 89 -13.18 9.17 4.18
C VAL A 89 -12.52 7.87 4.61
N ILE A 90 -13.10 7.21 5.60
CA ILE A 90 -12.64 5.89 6.08
C ILE A 90 -13.20 4.80 5.14
N GLY A 91 -12.35 3.86 4.71
CA GLY A 91 -12.78 2.65 3.99
C GLY A 91 -13.02 2.82 2.49
N GLY A 92 -12.42 3.83 1.83
CA GLY A 92 -12.53 3.98 0.38
C GLY A 92 -11.85 2.84 -0.40
N ASN A 93 -12.61 2.13 -1.22
CA ASN A 93 -12.14 0.96 -1.98
C ASN A 93 -11.80 1.26 -3.45
N TYR A 94 -11.88 2.52 -3.89
CA TYR A 94 -11.51 2.95 -5.23
C TYR A 94 -10.47 4.07 -5.15
N LYS A 95 -9.21 3.74 -5.44
CA LYS A 95 -8.10 4.68 -5.42
C LYS A 95 -8.00 5.42 -6.75
N VAL A 96 -8.18 6.72 -6.72
CA VAL A 96 -8.02 7.60 -7.87
C VAL A 96 -6.73 8.38 -7.68
N THR A 97 -5.74 8.19 -8.57
CA THR A 97 -4.42 8.82 -8.43
C THR A 97 -4.14 9.83 -9.53
N GLY A 98 -3.41 10.90 -9.17
CA GLY A 98 -3.00 11.93 -10.11
C GLY A 98 -4.17 12.65 -10.77
N LYS A 99 -4.22 12.63 -12.12
CA LYS A 99 -5.26 13.30 -12.93
C LYS A 99 -6.38 12.36 -13.39
N GLN A 100 -6.44 11.13 -12.86
CA GLN A 100 -7.47 10.19 -13.26
C GLN A 100 -8.85 10.66 -12.79
N ALA A 101 -9.87 10.53 -13.65
CA ALA A 101 -11.25 10.80 -13.25
C ALA A 101 -11.83 9.61 -12.48
N GLY A 102 -12.50 9.89 -11.35
CA GLY A 102 -13.12 8.89 -10.48
C GLY A 102 -14.48 8.43 -11.01
N TYR A 103 -14.49 7.56 -12.02
CA TYR A 103 -15.72 7.03 -12.62
C TYR A 103 -16.36 5.93 -11.75
N VAL A 104 -16.99 6.32 -10.64
CA VAL A 104 -17.53 5.38 -9.63
C VAL A 104 -18.58 4.42 -10.18
N TYR A 105 -19.47 4.88 -11.06
CA TYR A 105 -20.51 4.03 -11.66
C TYR A 105 -19.91 2.94 -12.56
N ALA A 106 -18.97 3.31 -13.42
CA ALA A 106 -18.29 2.35 -14.29
C ALA A 106 -17.48 1.35 -13.48
N MET A 107 -16.84 1.79 -12.39
CA MET A 107 -16.10 0.90 -11.49
C MET A 107 -17.02 -0.08 -10.77
N ALA A 108 -18.14 0.40 -10.23
CA ALA A 108 -19.15 -0.44 -9.59
C ALA A 108 -19.74 -1.46 -10.57
N GLU A 109 -20.09 -1.05 -11.79
CA GLU A 109 -20.60 -1.95 -12.82
C GLU A 109 -19.58 -3.04 -13.18
N LYS A 110 -18.32 -2.65 -13.38
CA LYS A 110 -17.21 -3.56 -13.68
C LYS A 110 -17.06 -4.63 -12.60
N ARG A 111 -17.01 -4.22 -11.33
CA ARG A 111 -16.90 -5.12 -10.16
C ARG A 111 -18.05 -6.11 -10.08
N ALA A 112 -19.27 -5.61 -10.27
CA ALA A 112 -20.46 -6.45 -10.23
C ALA A 112 -20.46 -7.50 -11.35
N LYS A 113 -20.16 -7.09 -12.59
CA LYS A 113 -20.08 -7.99 -13.75
C LYS A 113 -19.02 -9.05 -13.58
N ASP A 114 -17.80 -8.66 -13.20
CA ASP A 114 -16.70 -9.60 -13.03
C ASP A 114 -17.05 -10.70 -12.03
N ARG A 115 -17.62 -10.34 -10.88
CA ARG A 115 -18.08 -11.30 -9.87
C ARG A 115 -19.17 -12.24 -10.40
N VAL A 116 -20.13 -11.74 -11.17
CA VAL A 116 -21.18 -12.57 -11.78
C VAL A 116 -20.58 -13.55 -12.79
N ILE A 117 -19.62 -13.12 -13.61
CA ILE A 117 -18.93 -14.00 -14.57
C ILE A 117 -18.21 -15.13 -13.84
N LEU A 118 -17.47 -14.80 -12.78
CA LEU A 118 -16.74 -15.78 -11.98
C LEU A 118 -17.67 -16.78 -11.28
N LYS A 119 -18.83 -16.32 -10.78
CA LYS A 119 -19.86 -17.20 -10.20
C LYS A 119 -20.46 -18.15 -11.23
N LEU A 120 -20.96 -17.63 -12.35
CA LEU A 120 -21.60 -18.45 -13.40
C LEU A 120 -20.67 -19.48 -14.04
N LEU A 121 -19.36 -19.21 -14.05
CA LEU A 121 -18.36 -20.10 -14.60
C LEU A 121 -17.70 -21.02 -13.55
N ASN A 122 -18.23 -21.05 -12.32
CA ASN A 122 -17.71 -21.82 -11.18
C ASN A 122 -16.23 -21.57 -10.89
N LEU A 123 -15.74 -20.35 -11.13
CA LEU A 123 -14.36 -19.95 -10.82
C LEU A 123 -14.26 -19.20 -9.48
N HIS A 124 -15.40 -18.94 -8.84
CA HIS A 124 -15.48 -18.23 -7.57
C HIS A 124 -14.72 -18.98 -6.46
N GLY A 125 -13.64 -18.37 -5.95
CA GLY A 125 -12.75 -18.96 -4.93
C GLY A 125 -11.40 -19.46 -5.47
N SER A 126 -11.30 -19.75 -6.77
CA SER A 126 -10.04 -20.17 -7.43
C SER A 126 -9.33 -19.03 -8.16
N ALA A 127 -10.06 -18.00 -8.56
CA ALA A 127 -9.52 -16.76 -9.09
C ALA A 127 -10.41 -15.59 -8.70
N TYR A 128 -9.77 -14.43 -8.54
CA TYR A 128 -10.42 -13.16 -8.27
C TYR A 128 -10.44 -12.29 -9.53
N SER A 129 -11.32 -11.30 -9.55
CA SER A 129 -11.33 -10.31 -10.62
C SER A 129 -10.27 -9.23 -10.42
N GLU A 130 -9.82 -8.58 -11.50
CA GLU A 130 -8.97 -7.38 -11.43
C GLU A 130 -9.50 -6.34 -10.46
N ALA A 131 -10.82 -6.20 -10.41
CA ALA A 131 -11.47 -5.19 -9.61
C ALA A 131 -11.48 -5.52 -8.10
N GLU A 132 -11.28 -6.78 -7.72
CA GLU A 132 -11.08 -7.26 -6.35
C GLU A 132 -9.59 -7.27 -5.96
N ALA A 133 -8.69 -7.38 -6.94
CA ALA A 133 -7.24 -7.28 -6.76
C ALA A 133 -6.79 -6.03 -5.99
N ASP A 134 -7.49 -4.91 -6.19
CA ASP A 134 -7.20 -3.63 -5.55
C ASP A 134 -7.34 -3.70 -4.02
N GLU A 135 -8.23 -4.53 -3.49
CA GLU A 135 -8.38 -4.75 -2.04
C GLU A 135 -7.20 -5.53 -1.46
N PHE A 136 -6.68 -6.50 -2.22
CA PHE A 136 -5.50 -7.27 -1.82
C PHE A 136 -4.19 -6.46 -1.95
N SER A 137 -4.19 -5.38 -2.72
CA SER A 137 -2.99 -4.54 -2.93
C SER A 137 -2.51 -3.83 -1.65
N GLU A 138 -3.33 -3.79 -0.60
CA GLU A 138 -2.95 -3.20 0.70
C GLU A 138 -1.98 -4.08 1.49
N GLU A 139 -2.01 -5.41 1.28
CA GLU A 139 -0.92 -6.28 1.71
C GLU A 139 0.20 -6.25 0.66
N ARG A 140 0.76 -5.08 0.34
CA ARG A 140 2.04 -5.02 -0.37
C ARG A 140 3.00 -5.96 0.36
N ARG A 141 3.41 -7.04 -0.33
CA ARG A 141 4.41 -8.02 0.11
C ARG A 141 5.34 -7.40 1.15
N GLN A 142 5.23 -7.82 2.41
CA GLN A 142 6.36 -7.71 3.32
C GLN A 142 7.46 -8.54 2.67
N ASN A 143 8.36 -7.87 1.95
CA ASN A 143 9.42 -8.54 1.25
C ASN A 143 10.32 -9.12 2.34
N PRO A 144 10.37 -10.44 2.58
CA PRO A 144 11.04 -11.02 3.75
C PRO A 144 12.57 -10.79 3.71
N HIS A 145 13.07 -10.26 2.59
CA HIS A 145 14.46 -9.90 2.37
C HIS A 145 14.73 -8.38 2.44
N VAL A 146 13.75 -7.58 2.86
CA VAL A 146 13.92 -6.15 3.15
C VAL A 146 13.81 -6.00 4.65
N THR A 147 14.96 -5.85 5.32
CA THR A 147 14.98 -5.53 6.74
C THR A 147 14.46 -4.12 6.94
N ARG A 148 13.33 -3.98 7.63
CA ARG A 148 12.75 -2.67 7.92
C ARG A 148 13.45 -2.03 9.11
N PRO A 149 13.34 -0.71 9.28
CA PRO A 149 13.85 -0.04 10.47
C PRO A 149 13.26 -0.66 11.74
N GLU A 150 11.96 -0.98 11.70
CA GLU A 150 11.22 -1.63 12.79
C GLU A 150 11.77 -3.00 13.23
N ASP A 151 12.46 -3.71 12.32
CA ASP A 151 12.97 -5.07 12.57
C ASP A 151 14.36 -5.05 13.26
N ILE A 152 15.08 -3.92 13.22
CA ILE A 152 16.45 -3.78 13.74
C ILE A 152 16.55 -2.70 14.83
N LEU A 153 15.75 -1.65 14.74
CA LEU A 153 15.86 -0.45 15.56
C LEU A 153 14.65 -0.33 16.51
N PRO A 154 14.86 0.17 17.73
CA PRO A 154 13.75 0.43 18.65
C PRO A 154 12.79 1.46 18.04
N LYS A 155 11.48 1.24 18.25
CA LYS A 155 10.45 2.18 17.78
C LYS A 155 10.67 3.55 18.40
N THR A 156 10.53 4.60 17.58
CA THR A 156 10.58 5.98 18.07
C THR A 156 9.34 6.26 18.92
N GLU A 157 9.55 6.74 20.15
CA GLU A 157 8.47 7.17 21.03
C GLU A 157 8.07 8.61 20.74
N PHE A 158 6.78 8.92 20.84
CA PHE A 158 6.22 10.24 20.55
C PHE A 158 5.52 10.82 21.78
N GLY A 159 5.74 12.10 22.04
CA GLY A 159 5.14 12.84 23.14
C GLY A 159 3.68 13.24 22.86
N PRO A 160 2.99 13.84 23.85
CA PRO A 160 1.59 14.27 23.74
C PRO A 160 1.31 15.31 22.64
N ASN A 161 2.35 16.01 22.19
CA ASN A 161 2.33 17.01 21.12
C ASN A 161 2.64 16.42 19.73
N GLY A 162 2.88 15.10 19.63
CA GLY A 162 3.23 14.44 18.38
C GLY A 162 4.71 14.58 17.98
N GLU A 163 5.56 15.16 18.84
CA GLU A 163 7.00 15.24 18.60
C GLU A 163 7.73 13.99 19.12
N PRO A 164 8.77 13.51 18.43
CA PRO A 164 9.64 12.44 18.90
C PRO A 164 10.30 12.79 20.25
N ILE A 165 10.24 11.86 21.20
CA ILE A 165 10.91 11.98 22.50
C ILE A 165 12.38 11.59 22.33
N ASP A 166 13.30 12.43 22.83
CA ASP A 166 14.75 12.15 22.83
C ASP A 166 15.32 11.75 21.44
N ASN A 167 14.74 12.29 20.36
CA ASN A 167 15.11 11.95 18.99
C ASN A 167 15.22 13.21 18.11
N ILE A 168 15.47 13.01 16.81
CA ILE A 168 15.44 14.09 15.81
C ILE A 168 14.02 14.70 15.81
N PRO A 169 13.82 16.02 15.72
CA PRO A 169 12.49 16.60 15.63
C PRO A 169 11.76 16.27 14.31
N LEU A 170 10.46 16.58 14.22
CA LEU A 170 9.77 16.59 12.93
C LEU A 170 10.22 17.80 12.08
N ALA A 171 10.17 17.64 10.77
CA ALA A 171 10.44 18.73 9.85
C ALA A 171 9.30 19.76 9.86
N ASP A 172 9.63 21.00 9.54
CA ASP A 172 8.63 22.06 9.48
C ASP A 172 7.58 21.76 8.38
N PRO A 173 6.31 22.18 8.54
CA PRO A 173 5.27 21.93 7.54
C PRO A 173 5.65 22.45 6.15
N GLY A 174 5.74 21.56 5.16
CA GLY A 174 6.14 21.90 3.80
C GLY A 174 7.65 21.89 3.54
N ALA A 175 8.47 21.56 4.54
CA ALA A 175 9.86 21.19 4.32
C ALA A 175 9.93 19.84 3.57
N GLY A 176 10.85 19.73 2.59
CA GLY A 176 11.06 18.51 1.81
C GLY A 176 10.75 18.66 0.32
N ARG A 177 11.68 18.20 -0.51
CA ARG A 177 11.56 18.09 -1.96
C ARG A 177 11.30 16.63 -2.32
N LYS A 178 10.37 16.38 -3.25
CA LYS A 178 10.15 15.03 -3.79
C LYS A 178 11.33 14.64 -4.70
N LEU A 179 12.39 14.09 -4.11
CA LEU A 179 13.58 13.63 -4.82
C LEU A 179 13.43 12.16 -5.26
N PRO A 180 13.97 11.76 -6.43
CA PRO A 180 14.14 10.36 -6.80
C PRO A 180 15.02 9.61 -5.78
N VAL A 181 14.76 8.32 -5.56
CA VAL A 181 15.48 7.48 -4.56
C VAL A 181 17.00 7.49 -4.76
N LYS A 182 17.47 7.53 -6.02
CA LYS A 182 18.90 7.61 -6.35
C LYS A 182 19.58 8.87 -5.77
N ASP A 183 18.83 9.96 -5.66
CA ASP A 183 19.32 11.27 -5.21
C ASP A 183 19.14 11.44 -3.70
N GLN A 184 18.25 10.64 -3.08
CA GLN A 184 18.11 10.57 -1.62
C GLN A 184 19.29 9.83 -0.97
N ARG A 185 19.88 8.85 -1.66
CA ARG A 185 20.91 7.95 -1.08
C ARG A 185 22.15 8.70 -0.57
N PRO A 186 22.73 9.64 -1.34
CA PRO A 186 23.86 10.45 -0.85
C PRO A 186 23.48 11.31 0.36
N ILE A 187 22.24 11.80 0.44
CA ILE A 187 21.75 12.61 1.56
C ILE A 187 21.68 11.76 2.83
N PHE A 188 21.12 10.56 2.73
CA PHE A 188 21.06 9.61 3.84
C PHE A 188 22.46 9.24 4.36
N GLU A 189 23.37 8.86 3.46
CA GLU A 189 24.74 8.48 3.83
C GLU A 189 25.52 9.65 4.48
N ALA A 190 25.28 10.89 4.03
CA ALA A 190 25.87 12.08 4.65
C ALA A 190 25.31 12.31 6.06
N LEU A 191 23.98 12.32 6.22
CA LEU A 191 23.34 12.50 7.53
C LEU A 191 23.77 11.43 8.54
N GLN A 192 23.85 10.17 8.11
CA GLN A 192 24.32 9.07 8.97
C GLN A 192 25.76 9.29 9.45
N LYS A 193 26.67 9.70 8.56
CA LYS A 193 28.06 10.02 8.92
C LYS A 193 28.14 11.21 9.87
N GLU A 194 27.33 12.23 9.64
CA GLU A 194 27.29 13.42 10.49
C GLU A 194 26.82 13.06 11.92
N ILE A 195 25.79 12.20 12.08
CA ILE A 195 25.35 11.70 13.39
C ILE A 195 26.51 11.02 14.11
N HIS A 196 27.18 10.06 13.47
CA HIS A 196 28.29 9.33 14.09
C HIS A 196 29.52 10.20 14.40
N ALA A 197 29.68 11.33 13.71
CA ALA A 197 30.78 12.26 13.95
C ALA A 197 30.57 13.15 15.18
N THR A 198 29.35 13.19 15.75
CA THR A 198 29.07 13.97 16.97
C THR A 198 29.72 13.34 18.19
N GLY A 199 30.42 14.16 18.98
CA GLY A 199 31.19 13.70 20.14
C GLY A 199 30.50 13.93 21.48
N SER A 200 29.41 14.70 21.51
CA SER A 200 28.69 15.04 22.74
C SER A 200 27.17 15.10 22.52
N ILE A 201 26.42 14.96 23.61
CA ILE A 201 24.95 14.98 23.59
C ILE A 201 24.44 16.34 23.07
N ILE A 202 25.10 17.44 23.46
CA ILE A 202 24.72 18.80 23.07
C ILE A 202 24.92 18.99 21.56
N GLU A 203 26.08 18.63 21.02
CA GLU A 203 26.36 18.70 19.58
C GLU A 203 25.38 17.87 18.76
N LEU A 204 24.98 16.70 19.29
CA LEU A 204 24.02 15.83 18.63
C LEU A 204 22.60 16.44 18.62
N GLN A 205 22.17 17.07 19.70
CA GLN A 205 20.89 17.77 19.77
C GLN A 205 20.85 19.01 18.84
N GLU A 206 21.92 19.79 18.81
CA GLU A 206 22.04 20.93 17.88
C GLU A 206 22.06 20.47 16.43
N TRP A 207 22.74 19.35 16.14
CA TRP A 207 22.71 18.73 14.83
C TRP A 207 21.29 18.32 14.44
N ALA A 208 20.52 17.73 15.35
CA ALA A 208 19.15 17.30 15.06
C ALA A 208 18.25 18.47 14.66
N GLU A 209 18.28 19.57 15.42
CA GLU A 209 17.47 20.75 15.13
C GLU A 209 17.84 21.39 13.79
N LYS A 210 19.13 21.47 13.49
CA LYS A 210 19.64 22.05 12.23
C LYS A 210 19.28 21.20 11.00
N ASN A 211 19.18 19.88 11.17
CA ASN A 211 19.05 18.94 10.05
C ASN A 211 17.66 18.31 9.90
N LYS A 212 16.70 18.59 10.80
CA LYS A 212 15.32 18.08 10.74
C LYS A 212 14.65 18.25 9.36
N ASN A 213 14.91 19.37 8.68
CA ASN A 213 14.34 19.64 7.36
C ASN A 213 15.03 18.87 6.21
N ARG A 214 16.29 18.44 6.38
CA ARG A 214 16.98 17.56 5.40
C ARG A 214 16.42 16.14 5.43
N LEU A 215 15.86 15.71 6.57
CA LEU A 215 15.19 14.40 6.66
C LEU A 215 13.91 14.37 5.81
N ALA A 216 13.24 15.52 5.64
CA ALA A 216 12.02 15.61 4.84
C ALA A 216 12.22 15.34 3.35
N ASP A 217 13.47 15.42 2.86
CA ASP A 217 13.83 15.05 1.49
C ASP A 217 13.89 13.51 1.30
N LEU A 218 13.90 12.74 2.39
CA LEU A 218 14.00 11.28 2.39
C LEU A 218 12.64 10.60 2.49
N LYS A 219 12.53 9.38 1.97
CA LYS A 219 11.34 8.54 2.18
C LYS A 219 11.14 8.18 3.67
N PRO A 220 9.90 7.92 4.12
CA PRO A 220 9.58 7.65 5.53
C PRO A 220 10.49 6.59 6.18
N ASP A 221 10.68 5.44 5.54
CA ASP A 221 11.53 4.37 6.09
C ASP A 221 12.95 4.85 6.40
N TRP A 222 13.51 5.73 5.57
CA TRP A 222 14.87 6.24 5.76
C TRP A 222 14.96 7.30 6.83
N GLN A 223 13.87 8.05 7.04
CA GLN A 223 13.76 8.93 8.20
C GLN A 223 13.76 8.10 9.49
N GLU A 224 13.00 7.00 9.53
CA GLU A 224 12.97 6.09 10.68
C GLU A 224 14.34 5.43 10.93
N MET A 225 15.05 5.01 9.88
CA MET A 225 16.42 4.50 10.03
C MET A 225 17.35 5.53 10.69
N LEU A 226 17.33 6.79 10.24
CA LEU A 226 18.16 7.84 10.83
C LEU A 226 17.76 8.15 12.28
N ARG A 227 16.46 8.08 12.61
CA ARG A 227 15.98 8.24 13.99
C ARG A 227 16.47 7.13 14.91
N GLY A 228 16.57 5.89 14.41
CA GLY A 228 17.18 4.80 15.17
C GLY A 228 18.69 4.96 15.33
N VAL A 229 19.42 5.36 14.28
CA VAL A 229 20.86 5.67 14.37
C VAL A 229 21.13 6.79 15.38
N TYR A 230 20.31 7.83 15.38
CA TYR A 230 20.38 8.91 16.36
C TYR A 230 20.15 8.40 17.79
N ALA A 231 19.15 7.54 18.00
CA ALA A 231 18.85 6.93 19.29
C ALA A 231 20.01 6.05 19.81
N GLU A 232 20.68 5.32 18.92
CA GLU A 232 21.88 4.55 19.27
C GLU A 232 23.02 5.47 19.69
N GLN A 233 23.30 6.52 18.92
CA GLN A 233 24.37 7.48 19.22
C GLN A 233 24.13 8.20 20.55
N ILE A 234 22.92 8.71 20.79
CA ILE A 234 22.61 9.43 22.04
C ILE A 234 22.73 8.50 23.26
N ASN A 235 22.33 7.23 23.14
CA ASN A 235 22.51 6.23 24.20
C ASN A 235 23.99 5.90 24.43
N GLY A 236 24.79 5.78 23.36
CA GLY A 236 26.23 5.60 23.44
C GLY A 236 26.91 6.75 24.20
N LEU A 237 26.57 7.99 23.85
CA LEU A 237 27.09 9.20 24.51
C LEU A 237 26.66 9.29 25.98
N ARG A 238 25.40 8.93 26.31
CA ARG A 238 24.91 8.85 27.70
C ARG A 238 25.67 7.83 28.54
N ASN A 239 25.99 6.68 27.96
CA ASN A 239 26.76 5.63 28.63
C ASN A 239 28.22 6.03 28.86
N LEU A 240 28.83 6.73 27.89
CA LEU A 240 30.18 7.30 28.04
C LEU A 240 30.22 8.34 29.17
N ALA A 241 29.29 9.30 29.18
CA ALA A 241 29.21 10.31 30.23
C ALA A 241 29.04 9.70 31.64
N ARG A 242 28.16 8.71 31.79
CA ARG A 242 27.98 7.97 33.05
C ARG A 242 29.22 7.18 33.46
N GLY A 243 29.92 6.58 32.49
CA GLY A 243 31.13 5.81 32.74
C GLY A 243 32.29 6.67 33.19
N ASP A 244 32.42 7.89 32.67
CA ASP A 244 33.43 8.86 33.08
C ASP A 244 33.14 9.45 34.47
N ASP A 245 31.87 9.75 34.78
CA ASP A 245 31.46 10.20 36.12
C ASP A 245 31.81 9.17 37.21
N MET A 246 31.61 7.87 36.93
CA MET A 246 31.94 6.78 37.86
C MET A 246 33.45 6.56 38.05
N ARG A 247 34.29 6.92 37.08
CA ARG A 247 35.76 6.85 37.19
C ARG A 247 36.35 8.05 37.93
N MET A 248 35.68 9.19 37.92
CA MET A 248 36.11 10.43 38.60
C MET A 248 35.66 10.48 40.07
N ALA A 249 34.73 9.61 40.47
CA ALA A 249 34.19 9.52 41.83
C ALA A 249 34.82 8.42 42.70
N GLY A 250 35.80 7.66 42.16
CA GLY A 250 36.58 6.64 42.88
C GLY A 250 38.05 7.02 42.97
#